data_AF-A0AAV9IX11-F1
#
_entry.id   AF-A0AAV9IX11-F1
#
_cell.length_a   1.000
_cell.length_b   1.000
_cell.length_c   1.000
_cell.angle_alpha   90.00
_cell.angle_beta   90.00
_cell.angle_gamma   90.00
#
_symmetry.space_group_name_H-M   'P 1'
#
loop_
_entity.id
_entity.type
_entity.pdbx_description
1 polymer ?
#
loop_
_entity_poly.entity_id
_entity_poly.type
_entity_poly.pdbx_seq_one_letter_code
_entity_poly.pdbx_strand_id
1 'polypeptide(L)'
;MAPPEDASLLRDSAHPLAIVFLFGFKLAAIATFLLLGFFTSSFVVQAVLTLLLLAADFWTVKNVSGRLLVGLRWWNEVHPQRKNILAFEYHGVDDAHAAPNRLDKNVFWWTLYCTPSVWVLLGLVCVLKLELTWLLLVAVALVLNVTQLVAYWKCHRAATRSVRDDVLESVGMAYVSRQWNRWFGGTDSKQREEEEERGSA
;
A
#
# COMPACT_ATOMS: atom_id res chain seq x y z
N MET A 1 -25.54 -23.68 -15.40
CA MET A 1 -25.27 -22.27 -15.73
C MET A 1 -24.52 -21.67 -14.54
N ALA A 2 -23.19 -21.73 -14.55
CA ALA A 2 -22.39 -21.06 -13.51
C ALA A 2 -22.52 -19.54 -13.72
N PRO A 3 -22.67 -18.72 -12.67
CA PRO A 3 -22.64 -17.27 -12.82
C PRO A 3 -21.25 -16.85 -13.35
N PRO A 4 -21.17 -15.80 -14.18
CA PRO A 4 -19.91 -15.33 -14.75
C PRO A 4 -18.92 -14.94 -13.64
N GLU A 5 -17.71 -15.51 -13.69
CA GLU A 5 -16.65 -15.36 -12.67
C GLU A 5 -16.17 -13.91 -12.50
N ASP A 6 -16.49 -13.03 -13.45
CA ASP A 6 -16.15 -11.62 -13.49
C ASP A 6 -16.95 -10.77 -12.46
N ALA A 7 -18.06 -11.29 -11.93
CA ALA A 7 -18.82 -10.66 -10.85
C ALA A 7 -18.25 -10.97 -9.44
N SER A 8 -17.25 -11.84 -9.32
CA SER A 8 -16.70 -12.26 -8.01
C SER A 8 -15.77 -11.21 -7.39
N LEU A 9 -14.85 -10.64 -8.18
CA LEU A 9 -13.84 -9.70 -7.66
C LEU A 9 -14.44 -8.41 -7.08
N LEU A 10 -15.48 -7.86 -7.70
CA LEU A 10 -16.15 -6.65 -7.22
C LEU A 10 -17.09 -6.94 -6.06
N ARG A 11 -17.65 -8.16 -5.99
CA ARG A 11 -18.56 -8.57 -4.92
C ARG A 11 -17.82 -8.95 -3.65
N ASP A 12 -16.61 -9.48 -3.78
CA ASP A 12 -15.74 -9.87 -2.67
C ASP A 12 -14.83 -8.73 -2.21
N SER A 13 -14.87 -7.58 -2.89
CA SER A 13 -14.10 -6.37 -2.57
C SER A 13 -14.84 -5.50 -1.56
N ALA A 14 -14.13 -4.95 -0.57
CA ALA A 14 -14.71 -4.01 0.38
C ALA A 14 -14.96 -2.63 -0.26
N HIS A 15 -14.11 -2.24 -1.22
CA HIS A 15 -14.22 -0.96 -1.93
C HIS A 15 -14.17 -1.12 -3.47
N PRO A 16 -15.22 -1.68 -4.11
CA PRO A 16 -15.22 -1.97 -5.55
C PRO A 16 -15.03 -0.71 -6.41
N LEU A 17 -15.56 0.43 -5.96
CA LEU A 17 -15.41 1.71 -6.65
C LEU A 17 -13.95 2.20 -6.68
N ALA A 18 -13.17 1.93 -5.63
CA ALA A 18 -11.74 2.27 -5.61
C ALA A 18 -10.93 1.42 -6.58
N ILE A 19 -11.31 0.15 -6.78
CA ILE A 19 -10.72 -0.75 -7.78
C ILE A 19 -11.03 -0.25 -9.20
N VAL A 20 -12.28 0.14 -9.47
CA VAL A 20 -12.68 0.68 -10.78
C VAL A 20 -11.89 1.93 -11.13
N PHE A 21 -11.75 2.89 -10.21
CA PHE A 21 -10.95 4.09 -10.46
C PHE A 21 -9.45 3.77 -10.62
N LEU A 22 -8.92 2.83 -9.83
CA LEU A 22 -7.53 2.39 -9.92
C LEU A 22 -7.18 1.83 -11.31
N PHE A 23 -8.03 1.00 -11.89
CA PHE A 23 -7.79 0.47 -13.24
C PHE A 23 -8.19 1.46 -14.34
N GLY A 24 -9.28 2.20 -14.13
CA GLY A 24 -9.87 3.09 -15.12
C GLY A 24 -8.91 4.18 -15.60
N PHE A 25 -8.25 4.90 -14.68
CA PHE A 25 -7.32 5.96 -15.06
C PHE A 25 -6.07 5.44 -15.78
N LYS A 26 -5.59 4.26 -15.39
CA LYS A 26 -4.42 3.62 -16.00
C LYS A 26 -4.72 3.13 -17.41
N LEU A 27 -5.86 2.45 -17.57
CA LEU A 27 -6.33 1.98 -18.86
C LEU A 27 -6.63 3.17 -19.78
N ALA A 28 -7.24 4.23 -19.26
CA ALA A 28 -7.48 5.46 -20.01
C ALA A 28 -6.16 6.09 -20.48
N ALA A 29 -5.14 6.21 -19.62
CA ALA A 29 -3.84 6.77 -20.01
C ALA A 29 -3.17 5.96 -21.13
N ILE A 30 -3.21 4.61 -21.04
CA ILE A 30 -2.66 3.72 -22.08
C ILE A 30 -3.49 3.82 -23.37
N ALA A 31 -4.82 3.83 -23.26
CA ALA A 31 -5.72 3.95 -24.40
C ALA A 31 -5.54 5.28 -25.11
N THR A 32 -5.38 6.39 -24.39
CA THR A 32 -5.06 7.70 -24.99
C THR A 32 -3.69 7.69 -25.65
N PHE A 33 -2.69 7.04 -25.05
CA PHE A 33 -1.36 6.93 -25.66
C PHE A 33 -1.37 6.12 -26.97
N LEU A 34 -2.15 5.05 -27.06
CA LEU A 34 -2.19 4.16 -28.23
C LEU A 34 -3.20 4.60 -29.30
N LEU A 35 -4.41 4.96 -28.88
CA LEU A 35 -5.56 5.16 -29.77
C LEU A 35 -5.71 6.60 -30.22
N LEU A 36 -5.25 7.57 -29.44
CA LEU A 36 -5.46 8.98 -29.81
C LEU A 36 -4.66 9.38 -31.06
N GLY A 37 -3.59 8.65 -31.39
CA GLY A 37 -2.86 8.82 -32.64
C GLY A 37 -3.70 8.52 -33.90
N PHE A 38 -4.83 7.81 -33.78
CA PHE A 38 -5.78 7.62 -34.89
C PHE A 38 -6.73 8.82 -35.06
N PHE A 39 -6.97 9.61 -34.01
CA PHE A 39 -7.92 10.72 -34.02
C PHE A 39 -7.25 12.08 -34.19
N THR A 40 -6.02 12.24 -33.68
CA THR A 40 -5.27 13.50 -33.78
C THR A 40 -3.85 13.26 -34.26
N SER A 41 -3.39 14.09 -35.20
CA SER A 41 -1.99 14.10 -35.65
C SER A 41 -1.12 15.05 -34.80
N SER A 42 -1.73 15.83 -33.90
CA SER A 42 -1.02 16.80 -33.07
C SER A 42 -0.42 16.12 -31.84
N PHE A 43 0.91 15.94 -31.86
CA PHE A 43 1.68 15.42 -30.73
C PHE A 43 1.33 16.11 -29.41
N VAL A 44 1.22 17.44 -29.41
CA VAL A 44 0.97 18.24 -28.20
C VAL A 44 -0.35 17.85 -27.54
N VAL A 45 -1.42 17.67 -28.32
CA VAL A 45 -2.75 17.32 -27.79
C VAL A 45 -2.70 15.94 -27.14
N GLN A 46 -2.07 14.97 -27.80
CA GLN A 46 -1.93 13.62 -27.27
C GLN A 46 -1.05 13.56 -26.03
N ALA A 47 0.07 14.29 -26.02
CA ALA A 47 0.96 14.38 -24.87
C ALA A 47 0.26 15.00 -23.67
N VAL A 48 -0.41 16.15 -23.84
CA VAL A 48 -1.11 16.84 -22.75
C VAL A 48 -2.22 15.97 -22.16
N LEU A 49 -3.05 15.34 -22.99
CA LEU A 49 -4.13 14.47 -22.49
C LEU A 49 -3.58 13.25 -21.75
N THR A 50 -2.53 12.62 -22.28
CA THR A 50 -1.87 11.48 -21.60
C THR A 50 -1.26 11.90 -20.26
N LEU A 51 -0.60 13.07 -20.20
CA LEU A 51 -0.03 13.61 -18.98
C LEU A 51 -1.09 13.95 -17.93
N LEU A 52 -2.23 14.53 -18.33
CA LEU A 52 -3.34 14.82 -17.43
C LEU A 52 -3.93 13.55 -16.83
N LEU A 53 -4.08 12.49 -17.63
CA LEU A 53 -4.54 11.19 -17.15
C LEU A 53 -3.53 10.53 -16.21
N LEU A 54 -2.22 10.61 -16.51
CA LEU A 54 -1.16 10.14 -15.62
C LEU A 54 -1.12 10.91 -14.30
N ALA A 55 -1.36 12.22 -14.32
CA ALA A 55 -1.43 13.03 -13.10
C ALA A 55 -2.68 12.70 -12.27
N ALA A 56 -3.84 12.49 -12.91
CA ALA A 56 -5.06 12.05 -12.25
C ALA A 56 -4.90 10.64 -11.65
N ASP A 57 -4.28 9.71 -12.38
CA ASP A 57 -3.91 8.39 -11.86
C ASP A 57 -3.01 8.52 -10.63
N PHE A 58 -1.93 9.29 -10.72
CA PHE A 58 -1.01 9.50 -9.61
C PHE A 58 -1.73 10.06 -8.37
N TRP A 59 -2.62 11.04 -8.56
CA TRP A 59 -3.38 11.64 -7.46
C TRP A 59 -4.37 10.67 -6.84
N THR A 60 -5.11 9.90 -7.65
CA THR A 60 -6.13 8.97 -7.17
C THR A 60 -5.52 7.79 -6.43
N VAL A 61 -4.44 7.20 -6.95
CA VAL A 61 -3.71 6.14 -6.26
C VAL A 61 -3.17 6.65 -4.92
N LYS A 62 -2.56 7.83 -4.91
CA LYS A 62 -1.98 8.42 -3.69
C LYS A 62 -3.03 8.73 -2.62
N ASN A 63 -4.16 9.31 -2.99
CA ASN A 63 -5.12 9.88 -2.02
C ASN A 63 -6.33 8.98 -1.75
N VAL A 64 -6.75 8.17 -2.71
CA VAL A 64 -7.96 7.36 -2.64
C VAL A 64 -7.61 5.89 -2.52
N SER A 65 -7.00 5.30 -3.55
CA SER A 65 -6.79 3.84 -3.61
C SER A 65 -5.81 3.35 -2.54
N GLY A 66 -4.75 4.10 -2.24
CA GLY A 66 -3.81 3.74 -1.17
C GLY A 66 -4.45 3.71 0.22
N ARG A 67 -5.38 4.64 0.50
CA ARG A 67 -6.09 4.70 1.79
C ARG A 67 -7.16 3.61 1.89
N LEU A 68 -7.95 3.42 0.84
CA LEU A 68 -9.08 2.49 0.87
C LEU A 68 -8.65 1.02 0.72
N LEU A 69 -7.72 0.72 -0.20
CA LEU A 69 -7.39 -0.68 -0.53
C LEU A 69 -6.31 -1.29 0.35
N VAL A 70 -5.39 -0.48 0.86
CA VAL A 70 -4.27 -0.97 1.69
C VAL A 70 -4.20 -0.28 3.05
N GLY A 71 -4.98 0.78 3.28
CA GLY A 71 -4.91 1.53 4.53
C GLY A 71 -3.55 2.23 4.71
N LEU A 72 -2.82 2.50 3.62
CA LEU A 72 -1.49 3.10 3.67
C LEU A 72 -1.52 4.54 3.16
N ARG A 73 -1.00 5.46 3.98
CA ARG A 73 -0.76 6.85 3.59
C ARG A 73 0.71 7.19 3.72
N TRP A 74 1.29 7.84 2.70
CA TRP A 74 2.70 8.25 2.72
C TRP A 74 2.86 9.75 2.52
N TRP A 75 3.75 10.35 3.29
CA TRP A 75 4.27 11.71 3.09
C TRP A 75 5.77 11.74 3.41
N ASN A 76 6.45 12.80 2.96
CA ASN A 76 7.88 12.97 3.22
C ASN A 76 8.06 13.91 4.41
N GLU A 77 8.61 13.42 5.51
CA GLU A 77 9.03 14.25 6.64
C GLU A 77 10.52 14.55 6.52
N VAL A 78 10.83 15.85 6.40
CA VAL A 78 12.21 16.33 6.34
C VAL A 78 12.63 16.70 7.74
N HIS A 79 13.36 15.82 8.43
CA HIS A 79 13.91 16.18 9.74
C HIS A 79 15.17 17.05 9.60
N PRO A 80 15.40 17.98 10.55
CA PRO A 80 16.57 18.85 10.57
C PRO A 80 17.91 18.10 10.52
N GLN A 81 17.97 16.84 11.00
CA GLN A 81 19.18 16.00 10.94
C GLN A 81 19.41 15.28 9.59
N ARG A 82 18.88 15.79 8.47
CA ARG A 82 18.99 15.20 7.11
C ARG A 82 18.50 13.75 6.97
N LYS A 83 17.63 13.28 7.86
CA LYS A 83 16.93 12.01 7.67
C LYS A 83 15.55 12.33 7.08
N ASN A 84 15.37 12.03 5.79
CA ASN A 84 14.05 11.98 5.18
C ASN A 84 13.35 10.74 5.73
N ILE A 85 12.47 10.91 6.71
CA ILE A 85 11.67 9.81 7.24
C ILE A 85 10.37 9.79 6.43
N LEU A 86 10.11 8.66 5.80
CA LEU A 86 8.85 8.45 5.09
C LEU A 86 7.81 8.11 6.16
N ALA A 87 7.13 9.13 6.66
CA ALA A 87 6.12 8.96 7.67
C ALA A 87 4.82 8.39 7.07
N PHE A 88 4.15 7.60 7.89
CA PHE A 88 3.14 6.67 7.44
C PHE A 88 2.13 6.37 8.55
N GLU A 89 0.85 6.36 8.20
CA GLU A 89 -0.27 5.94 9.04
C GLU A 89 -0.76 4.56 8.58
N TYR A 90 -0.78 3.60 9.52
CA TYR A 90 -1.46 2.31 9.35
C TYR A 90 -2.74 2.30 10.18
N HIS A 91 -3.90 2.25 9.53
CA HIS A 91 -5.18 2.17 10.26
C HIS A 91 -5.57 0.75 10.69
N GLY A 92 -4.76 -0.27 10.38
CA GLY A 92 -5.15 -1.66 10.59
C GLY A 92 -4.90 -2.23 12.00
N VAL A 93 -4.25 -1.49 12.91
CA VAL A 93 -3.99 -1.98 14.29
C VAL A 93 -5.14 -1.64 15.24
N ASP A 94 -5.78 -0.48 15.08
CA ASP A 94 -6.75 0.02 16.07
C ASP A 94 -8.21 -0.39 15.79
N ASP A 95 -8.58 -0.57 14.51
CA ASP A 95 -9.94 -0.93 14.10
C ASP A 95 -9.97 -2.24 13.28
N ALA A 96 -10.38 -3.35 13.91
CA ALA A 96 -10.55 -4.65 13.24
C ALA A 96 -11.56 -4.61 12.07
N HIS A 97 -12.48 -3.64 12.09
CA HIS A 97 -13.44 -3.38 11.01
C HIS A 97 -12.86 -2.52 9.87
N ALA A 98 -11.70 -1.88 10.07
CA ALA A 98 -10.97 -1.08 9.07
C ALA A 98 -9.79 -1.85 8.46
N ALA A 99 -9.57 -3.11 8.85
CA ALA A 99 -8.53 -3.94 8.27
C ALA A 99 -8.80 -4.16 6.77
N PRO A 100 -7.85 -3.79 5.87
CA PRO A 100 -8.07 -3.88 4.44
C PRO A 100 -8.27 -5.34 4.00
N ASN A 101 -9.28 -5.56 3.16
CA ASN A 101 -9.57 -6.87 2.61
C ASN A 101 -8.36 -7.46 1.86
N ARG A 102 -8.14 -8.77 1.99
CA ARG A 102 -6.97 -9.44 1.37
C ARG A 102 -6.98 -9.31 -0.15
N LEU A 103 -8.16 -9.36 -0.76
CA LEU A 103 -8.34 -9.22 -2.20
C LEU A 103 -7.96 -7.80 -2.66
N ASP A 104 -8.50 -6.77 -2.02
CA ASP A 104 -8.26 -5.36 -2.30
C ASP A 104 -6.75 -5.03 -2.24
N LYS A 105 -6.06 -5.53 -1.21
CA LYS A 105 -4.60 -5.41 -1.07
C LYS A 105 -3.88 -6.10 -2.24
N ASN A 106 -4.23 -7.34 -2.55
CA ASN A 106 -3.56 -8.10 -3.62
C ASN A 106 -3.74 -7.42 -4.98
N VAL A 107 -4.96 -6.97 -5.28
CA VAL A 107 -5.28 -6.25 -6.51
C VAL A 107 -4.47 -4.96 -6.61
N PHE A 108 -4.40 -4.19 -5.51
CA PHE A 108 -3.61 -2.96 -5.49
C PHE A 108 -2.13 -3.21 -5.84
N TRP A 109 -1.49 -4.20 -5.21
CA TRP A 109 -0.09 -4.53 -5.49
C TRP A 109 0.11 -5.02 -6.91
N TRP A 110 -0.72 -5.94 -7.39
CA TRP A 110 -0.66 -6.41 -8.77
C TRP A 110 -0.74 -5.26 -9.76
N THR A 111 -1.69 -4.34 -9.59
CA THR A 111 -1.81 -3.17 -10.45
C THR A 111 -0.57 -2.28 -10.39
N LEU A 112 -0.02 -2.04 -9.19
CA LEU A 112 1.20 -1.26 -9.00
C LEU A 112 2.42 -1.85 -9.73
N TYR A 113 2.51 -3.17 -9.83
CA TYR A 113 3.58 -3.86 -10.56
C TYR A 113 3.31 -3.93 -12.07
N CYS A 114 2.07 -4.26 -12.48
CA CYS A 114 1.71 -4.42 -13.88
C CYS A 114 1.83 -3.12 -14.67
N THR A 115 1.44 -1.99 -14.08
CA THR A 115 1.42 -0.69 -14.77
C THR A 115 2.79 -0.24 -15.29
N PRO A 116 3.85 -0.15 -14.46
CA PRO A 116 5.17 0.18 -14.96
C PRO A 116 5.70 -0.86 -15.95
N SER A 117 5.38 -2.15 -15.79
CA SER A 117 5.75 -3.18 -16.78
C SER A 117 5.16 -2.92 -18.15
N VAL A 118 3.88 -2.53 -18.23
CA VAL A 118 3.24 -2.15 -19.50
C VAL A 118 3.92 -0.94 -20.12
N TRP A 119 4.23 0.10 -19.33
CA TRP A 119 4.95 1.28 -19.84
C TRP A 119 6.38 0.96 -20.30
N VAL A 120 7.08 0.01 -19.66
CA VAL A 120 8.39 -0.47 -20.13
C VAL A 120 8.27 -1.14 -21.50
N LEU A 121 7.27 -2.01 -21.68
CA LEU A 121 7.02 -2.66 -22.97
C LEU A 121 6.71 -1.64 -24.07
N LEU A 122 5.88 -0.64 -23.77
CA LEU A 122 5.60 0.46 -24.70
C LEU A 122 6.86 1.29 -25.00
N GLY A 123 7.68 1.56 -23.99
CA GLY A 123 8.96 2.24 -24.15
C GLY A 123 9.93 1.48 -25.06
N LEU A 124 10.00 0.15 -24.92
CA LEU A 124 10.80 -0.69 -25.81
C LEU A 124 10.35 -0.56 -27.27
N VAL A 125 9.04 -0.55 -27.52
CA VAL A 125 8.49 -0.32 -28.87
C VAL A 125 8.87 1.07 -29.39
N CYS A 126 8.83 2.11 -28.55
CA CYS A 126 9.26 3.46 -28.93
C CYS A 126 10.76 3.53 -29.27
N VAL A 127 11.62 2.82 -28.52
CA VAL A 127 13.06 2.73 -28.80
C VAL A 127 13.30 2.08 -30.15
N LEU A 128 12.60 0.98 -30.47
CA LEU A 128 12.73 0.30 -31.77
C LEU A 128 12.27 1.19 -32.94
N LYS A 129 11.30 2.08 -32.71
CA LYS A 129 10.84 3.06 -33.71
C LYS A 129 11.74 4.31 -33.79
N LEU A 130 12.75 4.46 -32.93
CA LEU A 130 13.64 5.64 -32.85
C LEU A 130 12.91 6.98 -32.68
N GLU A 131 11.75 6.95 -32.02
CA GLU A 131 10.86 8.08 -31.81
C GLU A 131 11.12 8.74 -30.44
N LEU A 132 12.15 9.58 -30.36
CA LEU A 132 12.64 10.17 -29.08
C LEU A 132 11.58 11.01 -28.35
N THR A 133 10.70 11.68 -29.09
CA THR A 133 9.66 12.53 -28.50
C THR A 133 8.64 11.70 -27.70
N TRP A 134 8.26 10.53 -28.22
CA TRP A 134 7.36 9.60 -27.53
C TRP A 134 8.04 8.89 -26.37
N LEU A 135 9.35 8.64 -26.51
CA LEU A 135 10.17 8.07 -25.44
C LEU A 135 10.20 8.98 -24.20
N LEU A 136 10.26 10.31 -24.37
CA LEU A 136 10.19 11.27 -23.26
C LEU A 136 8.86 11.14 -22.49
N LEU A 137 7.74 11.01 -23.20
CA LEU A 137 6.42 10.85 -22.58
C LEU A 137 6.34 9.54 -21.77
N VAL A 138 6.84 8.43 -22.34
CA VAL A 138 6.93 7.15 -21.63
C VAL A 138 7.85 7.24 -20.41
N ALA A 139 8.96 7.97 -20.50
CA ALA A 139 9.86 8.18 -19.37
C ALA A 139 9.16 8.89 -18.20
N VAL A 140 8.37 9.93 -18.47
CA VAL A 140 7.56 10.60 -17.44
C VAL A 140 6.55 9.62 -16.83
N ALA A 141 5.86 8.82 -17.65
CA ALA A 141 4.91 7.81 -17.17
C ALA A 141 5.58 6.77 -16.26
N LEU A 142 6.78 6.31 -16.62
CA LEU A 142 7.57 5.38 -15.82
C LEU A 142 7.99 6.00 -14.49
N VAL A 143 8.51 7.23 -14.48
CA VAL A 143 8.90 7.91 -13.24
C VAL A 143 7.71 8.04 -12.29
N LEU A 144 6.54 8.44 -12.78
CA LEU A 144 5.34 8.57 -11.95
C LEU A 144 4.87 7.22 -11.40
N ASN A 145 4.87 6.14 -12.19
CA ASN A 145 4.45 4.82 -11.73
C ASN A 145 5.47 4.16 -10.80
N VAL A 146 6.77 4.27 -11.10
CA VAL A 146 7.85 3.72 -10.25
C VAL A 146 7.93 4.47 -8.93
N THR A 147 7.77 5.79 -8.92
CA THR A 147 7.75 6.57 -7.67
C THR A 147 6.64 6.08 -6.75
N GLN A 148 5.44 5.84 -7.29
CA GLN A 148 4.34 5.27 -6.52
C GLN A 148 4.69 3.89 -5.98
N LEU A 149 5.20 3.00 -6.84
CA LEU A 149 5.58 1.64 -6.44
C LEU A 149 6.62 1.65 -5.31
N VAL A 150 7.67 2.45 -5.44
CA VAL A 150 8.75 2.54 -4.43
C VAL A 150 8.24 3.15 -3.13
N ALA A 151 7.40 4.19 -3.20
CA ALA A 151 6.81 4.81 -2.01
C ALA A 151 5.99 3.80 -1.21
N TYR A 152 5.05 3.10 -1.87
CA TYR A 152 4.21 2.10 -1.20
C TYR A 152 5.04 0.91 -0.72
N TRP A 153 6.02 0.43 -1.50
CA TRP A 153 6.89 -0.68 -1.09
C TRP A 153 7.69 -0.36 0.18
N LYS A 154 8.24 0.87 0.27
CA LYS A 154 8.94 1.33 1.47
C LYS A 154 7.99 1.42 2.67
N CYS A 155 6.79 1.99 2.49
CA CYS A 155 5.79 2.06 3.55
C CYS A 155 5.34 0.67 4.01
N HIS A 156 5.10 -0.26 3.10
CA HIS A 156 4.67 -1.61 3.43
C HIS A 156 5.73 -2.35 4.25
N ARG A 157 7.01 -2.20 3.87
CA ARG A 157 8.12 -2.80 4.62
C ARG A 157 8.31 -2.15 5.99
N ALA A 158 8.08 -0.86 6.12
CA ALA A 158 8.11 -0.16 7.40
C ALA A 158 6.96 -0.63 8.31
N ALA A 159 5.73 -0.66 7.80
CA ALA A 159 4.54 -1.13 8.53
C ALA A 159 4.69 -2.57 9.03
N THR A 160 5.23 -3.46 8.20
CA THR A 160 5.44 -4.86 8.58
C THR A 160 6.51 -5.00 9.67
N ARG A 161 7.47 -4.07 9.75
CA ARG A 161 8.48 -4.06 10.81
C ARG A 161 7.90 -3.56 12.12
N SER A 162 7.17 -2.44 12.13
CA SER A 162 6.57 -1.90 13.36
C SER A 162 5.63 -2.91 14.01
N VAL A 163 4.72 -3.50 13.24
CA VAL A 163 3.80 -4.54 13.74
C VAL A 163 4.56 -5.73 14.33
N ARG A 164 5.64 -6.15 13.69
CA ARG A 164 6.46 -7.26 14.21
C ARG A 164 7.15 -6.88 15.53
N ASP A 165 7.67 -5.67 15.62
CA ASP A 165 8.39 -5.21 16.80
C ASP A 165 7.41 -5.05 17.99
N ASP A 166 6.20 -4.52 17.77
CA ASP A 166 5.12 -4.46 18.77
C ASP A 166 4.67 -5.86 19.26
N VAL A 167 4.57 -6.83 18.34
CA VAL A 167 4.26 -8.23 18.67
C VAL A 167 5.40 -8.87 19.47
N LEU A 168 6.66 -8.61 19.12
CA LEU A 168 7.81 -9.13 19.85
C LEU A 168 7.87 -8.56 21.27
N GLU A 169 7.56 -7.27 21.45
CA GLU A 169 7.51 -6.63 22.76
C GLU A 169 6.38 -7.22 23.62
N SER A 170 5.16 -7.33 23.09
CA SER A 170 4.03 -7.91 23.83
C SER A 170 4.24 -9.37 24.22
N VAL A 171 4.81 -10.19 23.32
CA VAL A 171 5.17 -11.58 23.63
C VAL A 171 6.32 -11.65 24.64
N GLY A 172 7.32 -10.79 24.52
CA GLY A 172 8.43 -10.69 25.48
C GLY A 172 7.94 -10.35 26.88
N MET A 173 7.06 -9.34 27.00
CA MET A 173 6.44 -8.95 28.26
C MET A 173 5.57 -10.05 28.85
N ALA A 174 4.82 -10.79 28.02
CA ALA A 174 4.05 -11.96 28.45
C ALA A 174 4.94 -13.11 28.93
N TYR A 175 6.10 -13.32 28.31
CA TYR A 175 7.07 -14.33 28.76
C TYR A 175 7.71 -13.93 30.10
N VAL A 176 8.15 -12.68 30.22
CA VAL A 176 8.74 -12.13 31.46
C VAL A 176 7.74 -12.19 32.60
N SER A 177 6.47 -11.82 32.37
CA SER A 177 5.44 -11.88 33.42
C SER A 177 5.14 -13.31 33.88
N ARG A 178 5.12 -14.29 32.95
CA ARG A 178 5.00 -15.71 33.29
C ARG A 178 6.18 -16.21 34.12
N GLN A 179 7.39 -15.82 33.76
CA GLN A 179 8.59 -16.19 34.51
C GLN A 179 8.62 -15.55 35.90
N TRP A 180 8.25 -14.26 36.00
CA TRP A 180 8.13 -13.55 37.28
C TRP A 180 7.12 -14.21 38.20
N ASN A 181 5.90 -14.49 37.71
CA ASN A 181 4.87 -15.20 38.48
C ASN A 181 5.33 -16.59 38.95
N ARG A 182 6.15 -17.29 38.15
CA ARG A 182 6.69 -18.59 38.56
C ARG A 182 7.68 -18.50 39.71
N TRP A 183 8.51 -17.45 39.74
CA TRP A 183 9.53 -17.27 40.77
C TRP A 183 8.99 -16.59 42.04
N PHE A 184 8.13 -15.59 41.89
CA PHE A 184 7.67 -14.74 42.98
C PHE A 184 6.18 -14.92 43.32
N GLY A 185 5.38 -15.53 42.45
CA GLY A 185 3.93 -15.70 42.70
C GLY A 185 3.58 -16.71 43.78
N GLY A 186 4.51 -17.57 44.21
CA GLY A 186 4.33 -18.48 45.35
C GLY A 186 4.76 -17.90 46.70
N THR A 187 5.33 -16.68 46.72
CA THR A 187 5.85 -16.05 47.95
C THR A 187 4.75 -15.32 48.71
N ASP A 188 3.80 -14.68 48.01
CA ASP A 188 2.66 -13.97 48.62
C ASP A 188 1.66 -14.91 49.31
N SER A 189 1.44 -16.12 48.76
CA SER A 189 0.52 -17.09 49.38
C SER A 189 1.06 -17.62 50.71
N LYS A 190 2.38 -17.84 50.79
CA LYS A 190 3.03 -18.28 52.05
C LYS A 190 3.05 -17.18 53.11
N GLN A 191 3.27 -15.93 52.70
CA GLN A 191 3.23 -14.80 53.64
C GLN A 191 1.81 -14.54 54.18
N ARG A 192 0.77 -14.69 53.35
CA ARG A 192 -0.62 -14.61 53.81
C ARG A 192 -1.01 -15.74 54.77
N GLU A 193 -0.58 -16.97 54.49
CA GLU A 193 -0.80 -18.10 55.41
C GLU A 193 -0.09 -17.88 56.74
N GLU A 194 1.16 -17.40 56.73
CA GLU A 194 1.92 -17.08 57.96
C GLU A 194 1.33 -15.89 58.75
N GLU A 195 0.75 -14.88 58.07
CA GLU A 195 0.06 -13.76 58.72
C GLU A 195 -1.31 -14.18 59.30
N GLU A 196 -2.06 -15.05 58.62
CA GLU A 196 -3.30 -15.63 59.16
C GLU A 196 -3.03 -16.55 60.37
N GLU A 197 -1.96 -17.34 60.33
CA GLU A 197 -1.52 -18.15 61.49
C GLU A 197 -1.04 -17.29 62.66
N ARG A 198 -0.35 -16.16 62.42
CA ARG A 198 0.04 -15.21 63.48
C ARG A 198 -1.11 -14.37 64.03
N GLY A 199 -2.13 -14.08 63.23
CA GLY A 199 -3.31 -13.33 63.66
C GLY A 199 -4.29 -14.17 64.49
N SER A 200 -4.19 -15.50 64.44
CA SER A 200 -5.06 -16.44 65.16
C SER A 200 -4.46 -16.99 66.46
N ALA A 201 -3.21 -16.65 66.80
CA ALA A 201 -2.54 -17.01 68.06
C ALA A 201 -2.54 -15.84 69.05
#